data_AF-A0A0F9JGB3-F1
#
_entry.id   AF-A0A0F9JGB3-F1
#
_cell.length_a   1.000
_cell.length_b   1.000
_cell.length_c   1.000
_cell.angle_alpha   90.00
_cell.angle_beta   90.00
_cell.angle_gamma   90.00
#
_symmetry.space_group_name_H-M   'P 1'
#
loop_
_entity.id
_entity.type
_entity.pdbx_description
1 polymer ?
#
loop_
_entity_poly.entity_id
_entity_poly.type
_entity_poly.pdbx_seq_one_letter_code
_entity_poly.pdbx_strand_id
1 'polypeptide(L)' 'MGHQKFTPTGKTFLGQPILKPDRPFHAERNTRIPETQKQLEVLHRAALIRRVEDKGQRIRNKTRLRNKK' A
#
# COMPACT_ATOMS: atom_id res chain seq x y z
N MET A 1 -18.35 1.03 -16.31
CA MET A 1 -18.64 1.16 -14.86
C MET A 1 -20.06 0.69 -14.63
N GLY A 2 -20.28 -0.33 -13.79
CA GLY A 2 -21.63 -0.87 -13.53
C GLY A 2 -22.34 -0.07 -12.45
N HIS A 3 -23.56 0.42 -12.72
CA HIS A 3 -24.40 1.09 -11.73
C HIS A 3 -25.04 0.06 -10.77
N GLN A 4 -24.87 0.25 -9.46
CA GLN A 4 -25.52 -0.58 -8.44
C GLN A 4 -27.01 -0.21 -8.34
N LYS A 5 -27.89 -1.19 -8.56
CA LYS A 5 -29.33 -1.01 -8.42
C LYS A 5 -29.72 -1.08 -6.93
N PHE A 6 -30.62 -0.19 -6.53
CA PHE A 6 -31.16 -0.11 -5.18
C PHE A 6 -32.69 -0.21 -5.24
N THR A 7 -33.29 -0.98 -4.32
CA THR A 7 -34.74 -1.09 -4.16
C THR A 7 -35.25 -0.42 -2.89
N PRO A 8 -36.43 0.22 -2.94
CA PRO A 8 -37.04 0.84 -1.77
C PRO A 8 -37.57 -0.20 -0.80
N THR A 9 -37.33 0.03 0.50
CA THR A 9 -37.64 -0.96 1.54
C THR A 9 -38.95 -0.73 2.29
N GLY A 10 -39.76 0.22 1.84
CA GLY A 10 -41.00 0.62 2.50
C GLY A 10 -40.83 1.34 3.84
N LYS A 11 -39.59 1.51 4.32
CA LYS A 11 -39.26 2.28 5.52
C LYS A 11 -38.72 3.64 5.15
N THR A 12 -39.06 4.67 5.93
CA THR A 12 -38.56 6.03 5.75
C THR A 12 -37.66 6.43 6.92
N PHE A 13 -36.64 7.26 6.65
CA PHE A 13 -35.82 7.93 7.65
C PHE A 13 -35.80 9.42 7.30
N LEU A 14 -36.22 10.29 8.24
CA LEU A 14 -36.36 11.73 8.00
C LEU A 14 -37.20 12.08 6.76
N GLY A 15 -38.27 11.32 6.50
CA GLY A 15 -39.14 11.50 5.33
C GLY A 15 -38.59 10.96 4.01
N GLN A 16 -37.36 10.43 3.96
CA GLN A 16 -36.78 9.84 2.76
C GLN A 16 -36.88 8.30 2.79
N PRO A 17 -37.20 7.63 1.69
CA PRO A 17 -37.26 6.18 1.63
C PRO A 17 -35.88 5.56 1.79
N ILE A 18 -35.74 4.62 2.71
CA ILE A 18 -34.51 3.85 2.89
C ILE A 18 -34.39 2.87 1.72
N LEU A 19 -33.33 3.04 0.95
CA LEU A 19 -32.99 2.17 -0.18
C LEU A 19 -32.04 1.06 0.30
N LYS A 20 -32.29 -0.19 -0.11
CA LYS A 20 -31.35 -1.30 0.09
C LYS A 20 -30.77 -1.74 -1.25
N PRO A 21 -29.49 -2.12 -1.29
CA PRO A 21 -28.92 -2.73 -2.49
C PRO A 21 -29.54 -4.11 -2.71
N ASP A 22 -29.88 -4.45 -3.95
CA ASP A 22 -30.51 -5.74 -4.30
C ASP A 22 -29.59 -6.94 -4.09
N ARG A 23 -28.29 -6.69 -4.07
CA ARG A 23 -27.25 -7.71 -3.87
C ARG A 23 -26.42 -7.33 -2.67
N PRO A 24 -25.98 -8.30 -1.85
CA PRO A 24 -25.00 -8.02 -0.81
C PRO A 24 -23.80 -7.34 -1.46
N PHE A 25 -23.37 -6.21 -0.90
CA PHE A 25 -22.12 -5.58 -1.28
C PHE A 25 -21.02 -6.57 -0.91
N HIS A 26 -20.61 -7.39 -1.87
CA HIS A 26 -19.34 -8.07 -1.80
C HIS A 26 -18.30 -6.95 -1.89
N ALA A 27 -17.95 -6.39 -0.72
CA ALA A 27 -16.64 -5.78 -0.56
C ALA A 27 -15.68 -6.88 -0.96
N GLU A 28 -15.15 -6.82 -2.17
CA GLU A 28 -14.04 -7.64 -2.59
C GLU A 28 -13.01 -7.45 -1.48
N ARG A 29 -12.88 -8.45 -0.60
CA ARG A 29 -11.81 -8.48 0.38
C ARG A 29 -10.57 -8.50 -0.48
N ASN A 30 -9.93 -7.34 -0.60
CA ASN A 30 -8.65 -7.16 -1.26
C ASN A 30 -7.59 -7.99 -0.51
N THR A 31 -7.58 -9.30 -0.76
CA THR A 31 -6.61 -10.25 -0.20
C THR A 31 -5.20 -10.06 -0.77
N ARG A 32 -5.02 -9.15 -1.76
CA ARG A 32 -3.72 -8.78 -2.36
C ARG A 32 -2.95 -7.69 -1.62
N ILE A 33 -3.56 -6.98 -0.67
CA ILE A 33 -2.91 -5.89 0.06
C ILE A 33 -1.78 -6.37 1.01
N PRO A 34 -1.90 -7.52 1.72
CA PRO A 34 -0.85 -7.95 2.64
C PRO A 34 0.46 -8.36 1.94
N GLU A 35 0.37 -8.99 0.77
CA GLU A 35 1.55 -9.46 0.02
C GLU A 35 2.32 -8.29 -0.59
N THR A 36 1.61 -7.29 -1.11
CA THR A 36 2.21 -6.07 -1.66
C THR A 36 2.90 -5.22 -0.58
N GLN A 37 2.34 -5.15 0.63
CA GLN A 37 3.00 -4.50 1.77
C GLN A 37 4.31 -5.20 2.16
N LYS A 38 4.30 -6.53 2.27
CA LYS A 38 5.52 -7.31 2.55
C LYS A 38 6.60 -7.11 1.50
N GLN A 39 6.22 -7.07 0.22
CA GLN A 39 7.16 -6.81 -0.87
C GLN A 39 7.79 -5.42 -0.76
N LEU A 40 7.00 -4.39 -0.42
CA LEU A 40 7.51 -3.03 -0.22
C LEU A 40 8.49 -2.93 0.96
N GLU A 41 8.20 -3.61 2.07
CA GLU A 41 9.11 -3.65 3.23
C GLU A 41 10.46 -4.29 2.89
N VAL A 42 10.45 -5.39 2.14
CA VAL A 42 11.68 -6.07 1.68
C VAL A 42 12.50 -5.15 0.79
N LEU A 43 11.87 -4.49 -0.19
CA LEU A 43 12.54 -3.55 -1.09
C LEU A 43 13.13 -2.36 -0.33
N HIS A 44 12.38 -1.80 0.64
CA HIS A 44 12.83 -0.70 1.46
C HIS A 44 14.06 -1.09 2.30
N ARG A 45 14.04 -2.27 2.92
CA ARG A 45 15.17 -2.80 3.69
C ARG A 45 16.41 -3.01 2.82
N ALA A 46 16.25 -3.56 1.62
CA ALA A 46 17.34 -3.75 0.67
C ALA A 46 17.97 -2.41 0.24
N ALA A 47 17.14 -1.39 -0.02
CA ALA A 47 17.62 -0.05 -0.37
C ALA A 47 18.42 0.61 0.76
N LEU A 48 18.00 0.44 2.02
CA LEU A 48 18.74 0.95 3.18
C LEU A 48 20.10 0.28 3.34
N ILE A 49 20.18 -1.05 3.20
CA ILE A 49 21.45 -1.80 3.27
C ILE A 49 22.41 -1.28 2.21
N ARG A 50 21.97 -1.18 0.95
CA ARG A 50 22.79 -0.69 -0.15
C ARG A 50 23.34 0.72 0.12
N ARG A 51 22.52 1.62 0.66
CA ARG A 51 22.95 2.98 1.01
C ARG A 51 24.05 2.98 2.07
N VAL A 52 23.96 2.11 3.08
CA VAL A 52 24.98 1.99 4.13
C VAL A 52 26.28 1.43 3.56
N GLU A 53 26.20 0.40 2.71
CA GLU A 53 27.36 -0.20 2.03
C GLU A 53 28.07 0.82 1.13
N ASP A 54 27.31 1.56 0.31
CA ASP A 54 27.84 2.63 -0.55
C ASP A 54 28.56 3.69 0.28
N LYS A 55 27.99 4.10 1.42
CA LYS A 55 28.61 5.05 2.35
C LYS A 55 29.91 4.48 2.92
N GLY A 56 29.90 3.22 3.37
CA GLY A 56 31.08 2.53 3.86
C GLY A 56 32.19 2.44 2.82
N GLN A 57 31.83 2.12 1.57
CA GLN A 57 32.78 2.04 0.45
C GLN A 57 33.38 3.40 0.12
N ARG A 58 32.59 4.47 0.13
CA ARG A 58 33.09 5.84 -0.07
C ARG A 58 34.10 6.23 1.00
N ILE A 59 33.84 5.91 2.27
CA ILE A 59 34.77 6.19 3.37
C ILE A 59 36.08 5.43 3.17
N ARG A 60 36.03 4.12 2.89
CA ARG A 60 37.21 3.29 2.60
C ARG A 60 38.03 3.82 1.43
N ASN A 61 37.36 4.25 0.36
CA ASN A 61 38.05 4.82 -0.81
C ASN A 61 38.74 6.14 -0.45
N LYS A 62 38.08 7.02 0.34
CA LYS A 62 38.66 8.28 0.79
C LYS A 62 39.87 8.08 1.69
N THR A 63 39.81 7.14 2.64
CA THR A 63 40.96 6.82 3.51
C THR A 63 42.11 6.22 2.72
N ARG A 64 41.84 5.31 1.78
CA ARG A 64 42.86 4.74 0.88
C ARG A 64 43.60 5.81 0.06
N LEU A 65 42.86 6.79 -0.48
CA LEU A 65 43.47 7.89 -1.24
C LEU A 65 44.31 8.82 -0.36
N ARG A 66 43.89 9.03 0.90
CA ARG A 66 44.67 9.82 1.87
C ARG A 66 46.00 9.15 2.23
N ASN A 67 46.02 7.83 2.39
CA ASN A 67 47.23 7.09 2.78
C ASN A 67 48.23 6.86 1.63
N LYS A 68 47.88 7.22 0.39
CA LYS A 68 48.79 7.16 -0.77
C LYS A 68 49.55 8.46 -1.03
N LYS A 69 49.24 9.53 -0.31
CA LYS A 69 49.96 10.82 -0.35
C LYS A 69 50.94 10.87 0.81
#